data_AF-A0A1B9AA62-F1
#
_entry.id   AF-A0A1B9AA62-F1
#
_cell.length_a   1.000
_cell.length_b   1.000
_cell.length_c   1.000
_cell.angle_alpha   90.00
_cell.angle_beta   90.00
_cell.angle_gamma   90.00
#
_symmetry.space_group_name_H-M   'P 1'
#
loop_
_entity.id
_entity.type
_entity.pdbx_description
1 polymer ?
#
loop_
_entity_poly.entity_id
_entity_poly.type
_entity_poly.pdbx_seq_one_letter_code
_entity_poly.pdbx_strand_id
1 'polypeptide(L)'
;MRKRLNEDGSTTLFILGMLSVMMIMFIVLYNYAKVYAVKEQAFTSSQQASLAATAEFYDRVWNLVAEFDGTDEENLPQPDPDSEDALEVNPITKLKIKEMVERKKTELANSYPEKSTNEVHIMAIDEVLSEELSSGLGKKRLKEILIDNYEHSIKAGTVAKAKEVILANDGKLEKAQIRLFKDNRIYVRAANEFEGQGKLFDGFKEKLFQTGAGPEIGFLSYLDGINDETIQLSNEVDNGVIWGQ
;
A
#
# COMPACT_ATOMS: atom_id res chain seq x y z
N MET A 1 68.66 -20.79 43.09
CA MET A 1 67.49 -21.41 42.42
C MET A 1 66.31 -20.44 42.49
N ARG A 2 65.93 -19.80 41.38
CA ARG A 2 64.70 -19.00 41.29
C ARG A 2 63.70 -19.77 40.41
N LYS A 3 62.63 -20.29 41.02
CA LYS A 3 61.47 -20.83 40.32
C LYS A 3 60.68 -19.64 39.75
N ARG A 4 60.69 -19.45 38.43
CA ARG A 4 59.67 -18.66 37.73
C ARG A 4 58.53 -19.61 37.40
N LEU A 5 57.46 -19.55 38.17
CA LEU A 5 56.22 -20.29 37.94
C LEU A 5 55.10 -19.38 38.42
N ASN A 6 54.51 -18.55 37.54
CA ASN A 6 53.07 -18.19 37.55
C ASN A 6 52.63 -17.12 36.53
N GLU A 7 53.17 -17.06 35.31
CA GLU A 7 52.67 -16.07 34.32
C GLU A 7 51.57 -16.65 33.41
N ASP A 8 51.57 -17.96 33.12
CA ASP A 8 50.62 -18.59 32.19
C ASP A 8 49.18 -18.71 32.71
N GLY A 9 48.99 -18.81 34.04
CA GLY A 9 47.65 -18.88 34.66
C GLY A 9 46.87 -17.57 34.58
N SER A 10 47.58 -16.43 34.67
CA SER A 10 46.99 -15.09 34.52
C SER A 10 46.54 -14.85 33.08
N THR A 11 47.39 -15.22 32.12
CA THR A 11 47.09 -15.10 30.68
C THR A 11 45.90 -16.00 30.29
N THR A 12 45.81 -17.22 30.82
CA THR A 12 44.68 -18.13 30.54
C THR A 12 43.35 -17.60 31.10
N LEU A 13 43.35 -17.08 32.34
CA LEU A 13 42.16 -16.45 32.93
C LEU A 13 41.73 -15.19 32.18
N PHE A 14 42.69 -14.38 31.74
CA PHE A 14 42.44 -13.20 30.93
C PHE A 14 41.83 -13.57 29.57
N ILE A 15 42.37 -14.58 28.88
CA ILE A 15 41.82 -15.09 27.61
C ILE A 15 40.41 -15.64 27.82
N LEU A 16 40.17 -16.42 28.87
CA LEU A 16 38.83 -16.97 29.17
C LEU A 16 37.81 -15.87 29.50
N GLY A 17 38.24 -14.83 30.23
CA GLY A 17 37.42 -13.65 30.49
C GLY A 17 37.07 -12.88 29.20
N MET A 18 38.04 -12.67 28.32
CA MET A 18 37.81 -12.05 27.02
C MET A 18 36.86 -12.88 26.15
N LEU A 19 37.05 -14.21 26.08
CA LEU A 19 36.15 -15.11 25.35
C LEU A 19 34.71 -15.05 25.90
N SER A 20 34.55 -14.95 27.22
CA SER A 20 33.24 -14.80 27.85
C SER A 20 32.56 -13.48 27.46
N VAL A 21 33.31 -12.38 27.46
CA VAL A 21 32.80 -11.07 26.99
C VAL A 21 32.45 -11.10 25.51
N MET A 22 33.29 -11.72 24.67
CA MET A 22 33.02 -11.90 23.25
C MET A 22 31.74 -12.70 23.01
N MET A 23 31.51 -13.77 23.78
CA MET A 23 30.31 -14.58 23.69
C MET A 23 29.05 -13.77 24.04
N ILE A 24 29.11 -12.95 25.10
CA ILE A 24 28.03 -12.05 25.49
C ILE A 24 27.76 -11.02 24.38
N MET A 25 28.80 -10.39 23.83
CA MET A 25 28.66 -9.44 22.72
C MET A 25 28.04 -10.11 21.49
N PHE A 26 28.42 -11.34 21.17
CA PHE A 26 27.88 -12.07 20.02
C PHE A 26 26.37 -12.33 20.18
N ILE A 27 25.92 -12.72 21.38
CA ILE A 27 24.49 -12.90 21.67
C ILE A 27 23.72 -11.59 21.47
N VAL A 28 24.27 -10.48 21.94
CA VAL A 28 23.67 -9.15 21.77
C VAL A 28 23.58 -8.76 20.30
N LEU A 29 24.66 -8.92 19.53
CA LEU A 29 24.68 -8.62 18.10
C LEU A 29 23.71 -9.51 17.31
N TYR A 30 23.62 -10.79 17.64
CA TYR A 30 22.68 -11.72 17.01
C TYR A 30 21.22 -11.29 17.23
N ASN A 31 20.86 -10.91 18.46
CA ASN A 31 19.51 -10.42 18.75
C ASN A 31 19.19 -9.12 18.00
N TYR A 32 20.15 -8.18 17.92
CA TYR A 32 19.96 -6.97 17.11
C TYR A 32 19.76 -7.30 15.63
N ALA A 33 20.59 -8.16 15.05
CA ALA A 33 20.46 -8.58 13.65
C ALA A 33 19.07 -9.18 13.36
N LYS A 34 18.55 -9.98 14.29
CA LYS A 34 17.21 -10.56 14.17
C LYS A 34 16.10 -9.50 14.25
N VAL A 35 16.20 -8.51 15.13
CA VAL A 35 15.25 -7.38 15.20
C VAL A 35 15.25 -6.62 13.86
N TYR A 36 16.42 -6.32 13.30
CA TYR A 36 16.51 -5.64 12.00
C TYR A 36 15.90 -6.48 10.88
N ALA A 37 16.14 -7.79 10.84
CA ALA A 37 15.54 -8.68 9.85
C ALA A 37 14.01 -8.67 9.91
N VAL A 38 13.43 -8.74 11.11
CA VAL A 38 11.96 -8.69 11.29
C VAL A 38 11.40 -7.31 10.93
N LYS A 39 12.11 -6.22 11.24
CA LYS A 39 11.70 -4.86 10.79
C LYS A 39 11.70 -4.75 9.27
N GLU A 40 12.71 -5.28 8.60
CA GLU A 40 12.81 -5.26 7.14
C GLU A 40 11.68 -6.07 6.50
N GLN A 41 11.35 -7.23 7.09
CA GLN A 41 10.22 -8.04 6.66
C GLN A 41 8.88 -7.30 6.83
N ALA A 42 8.66 -6.67 7.98
CA ALA A 42 7.46 -5.87 8.23
C ALA A 42 7.34 -4.67 7.27
N PHE A 43 8.46 -4.02 6.96
CA PHE A 43 8.53 -2.94 5.99
C PHE A 43 8.18 -3.43 4.59
N THR A 44 8.81 -4.52 4.15
CA THR A 44 8.55 -5.15 2.85
C THR A 44 7.08 -5.58 2.71
N SER A 45 6.53 -6.25 3.74
CA SER A 45 5.12 -6.66 3.78
C SER A 45 4.17 -5.48 3.65
N SER A 46 4.39 -4.43 4.44
CA SER A 46 3.56 -3.22 4.41
C SER A 46 3.66 -2.48 3.08
N GLN A 47 4.86 -2.41 2.49
CA GLN A 47 5.10 -1.78 1.19
C GLN A 47 4.40 -2.56 0.06
N GLN A 48 4.60 -3.87 0.00
CA GLN A 48 3.93 -4.72 -1.00
C GLN A 48 2.40 -4.65 -0.85
N ALA A 49 1.89 -4.66 0.38
CA ALA A 49 0.46 -4.55 0.62
C ALA A 49 -0.10 -3.20 0.16
N SER A 50 0.61 -2.09 0.39
CA SER A 50 0.18 -0.78 -0.14
C SER A 50 0.21 -0.71 -1.67
N LEU A 51 1.23 -1.28 -2.31
CA LEU A 51 1.33 -1.33 -3.77
C LEU A 51 0.21 -2.17 -4.38
N ALA A 52 -0.06 -3.34 -3.80
CA ALA A 52 -1.12 -4.24 -4.25
C ALA A 52 -2.50 -3.65 -4.02
N ALA A 53 -2.72 -2.96 -2.90
CA ALA A 53 -3.96 -2.25 -2.63
C ALA A 53 -4.21 -1.14 -3.66
N THR A 54 -3.19 -0.35 -3.99
CA THR A 54 -3.31 0.68 -5.04
C THR A 54 -3.55 0.06 -6.42
N ALA A 55 -2.88 -1.04 -6.78
CA ALA A 55 -3.12 -1.73 -8.04
C ALA A 55 -4.57 -2.25 -8.12
N GLU A 56 -5.07 -2.91 -7.08
CA GLU A 56 -6.45 -3.39 -7.00
C GLU A 56 -7.47 -2.24 -7.09
N PHE A 57 -7.17 -1.09 -6.48
CA PHE A 57 -7.98 0.11 -6.60
C PHE A 57 -8.09 0.56 -8.07
N TYR A 58 -6.96 0.66 -8.78
CA TYR A 58 -6.94 1.01 -10.20
C TYR A 58 -7.69 -0.02 -11.06
N ASP A 59 -7.48 -1.31 -10.83
CA ASP A 59 -8.14 -2.37 -11.60
C ASP A 59 -9.66 -2.30 -11.45
N ARG A 60 -10.16 -2.00 -10.25
CA ARG A 60 -11.61 -1.88 -10.00
C ARG A 60 -12.21 -0.64 -10.62
N VAL A 61 -11.54 0.49 -10.50
CA VAL A 61 -11.94 1.73 -11.17
C VAL A 61 -11.96 1.51 -12.68
N TRP A 62 -10.94 0.87 -13.22
CA TRP A 62 -10.84 0.57 -14.64
C TRP A 62 -11.95 -0.33 -15.15
N ASN A 63 -12.33 -1.36 -14.39
CA ASN A 63 -13.46 -2.21 -14.75
C ASN A 63 -14.78 -1.43 -14.82
N LEU A 64 -15.04 -0.53 -13.87
CA LEU A 64 -16.23 0.33 -13.90
C LEU A 64 -16.21 1.32 -15.07
N VAL A 65 -15.04 1.89 -15.39
CA VAL A 65 -14.86 2.75 -16.57
C VAL A 65 -15.13 1.96 -17.86
N ALA A 66 -14.67 0.71 -17.94
CA ALA A 66 -14.92 -0.14 -19.10
C ALA A 66 -16.41 -0.51 -19.25
N GLU A 67 -17.13 -0.72 -18.14
CA GLU A 67 -18.58 -0.92 -18.14
C GLU A 67 -19.34 0.35 -18.56
N PHE A 68 -18.89 1.52 -18.11
CA PHE A 68 -19.42 2.82 -18.51
C PHE A 68 -19.32 3.03 -20.02
N ASP A 69 -18.12 2.85 -20.59
CA ASP A 69 -17.88 2.93 -22.04
C ASP A 69 -18.72 1.93 -22.86
N GLY A 70 -19.10 0.80 -22.26
CA GLY A 70 -19.93 -0.23 -22.90
C GLY A 70 -21.43 0.07 -22.89
N THR A 71 -21.91 0.88 -21.94
CA THR A 71 -23.35 1.15 -21.72
C THR A 71 -23.86 2.34 -22.55
N ASP A 72 -22.98 3.24 -22.97
CA ASP A 72 -23.32 4.51 -23.60
C ASP A 72 -23.49 4.47 -25.13
N GLU A 73 -23.45 3.29 -25.77
CA GLU A 73 -23.73 3.19 -27.20
C GLU A 73 -25.24 3.17 -27.54
N GLU A 74 -26.10 2.71 -26.60
CA GLU A 74 -27.52 2.43 -26.89
C GLU A 74 -28.52 3.41 -26.23
N ASN A 75 -28.08 4.20 -25.24
CA ASN A 75 -28.96 5.04 -24.40
C ASN A 75 -28.56 6.52 -24.31
N LEU A 76 -27.78 7.04 -25.26
CA LEU A 76 -27.51 8.48 -25.31
C LEU A 76 -28.84 9.23 -25.54
N PRO A 77 -29.23 10.18 -24.67
CA PRO A 77 -30.33 11.08 -24.95
C PRO A 77 -30.00 11.79 -26.27
N GLN A 78 -30.93 11.75 -27.24
CA GLN A 78 -30.82 12.64 -28.38
C GLN A 78 -30.81 14.07 -27.82
N PRO A 79 -29.88 14.95 -28.26
CA PRO A 79 -29.84 16.31 -27.76
C PRO A 79 -31.20 16.96 -27.99
N ASP A 80 -31.84 17.42 -26.92
CA ASP A 80 -33.08 18.18 -26.98
C ASP A 80 -32.75 19.53 -27.64
N PRO A 81 -33.31 19.84 -28.83
CA PRO A 81 -32.95 21.04 -29.57
C PRO A 81 -33.34 22.35 -28.85
N ASP A 82 -34.17 22.28 -27.80
CA ASP A 82 -34.72 23.46 -27.10
C ASP A 82 -34.15 23.68 -25.68
N SER A 83 -33.21 22.86 -25.20
CA SER A 83 -32.59 23.10 -23.89
C SER A 83 -31.50 24.17 -23.97
N GLU A 84 -31.58 25.21 -23.12
CA GLU A 84 -30.47 26.19 -22.94
C GLU A 84 -29.20 25.52 -22.35
N ASP A 85 -29.38 24.38 -21.67
CA ASP A 85 -28.33 23.43 -21.30
C ASP A 85 -28.14 22.37 -22.40
N ALA A 86 -28.23 22.75 -23.68
CA ALA A 86 -27.78 21.92 -24.77
C ALA A 86 -26.31 21.65 -24.48
N LEU A 87 -26.07 20.49 -23.88
CA LEU A 87 -24.76 19.97 -23.53
C LEU A 87 -23.85 20.40 -24.67
N GLU A 88 -22.75 21.06 -24.35
CA GLU A 88 -21.59 21.12 -25.24
C GLU A 88 -21.15 19.67 -25.47
N VAL A 89 -21.93 18.91 -26.23
CA VAL A 89 -21.58 17.63 -26.80
C VAL A 89 -20.60 18.03 -27.87
N ASN A 90 -19.36 18.26 -27.45
CA ASN A 90 -18.27 18.58 -28.32
C ASN A 90 -18.28 17.50 -29.41
N PRO A 91 -18.58 17.82 -30.69
CA PRO A 91 -18.74 16.82 -31.73
C PRO A 91 -17.43 16.08 -32.06
N ILE A 92 -16.32 16.42 -31.39
CA ILE A 92 -14.95 16.04 -31.72
C ILE A 92 -14.43 14.84 -30.90
N THR A 93 -15.05 14.41 -29.80
CA THR A 93 -14.53 13.27 -29.01
C THR A 93 -15.61 12.30 -28.57
N LYS A 94 -16.15 11.55 -29.53
CA LYS A 94 -16.80 10.25 -29.31
C LYS A 94 -15.78 9.12 -29.03
N LEU A 95 -14.61 9.44 -28.50
CA LEU A 95 -13.64 8.40 -28.14
C LEU A 95 -14.07 7.83 -26.79
N LYS A 96 -14.17 6.51 -26.71
CA LYS A 96 -14.37 5.80 -25.43
C LYS A 96 -13.19 6.11 -24.52
N ILE A 97 -13.41 6.22 -23.21
CA ILE A 97 -12.34 6.48 -22.21
C ILE A 97 -11.22 5.46 -22.37
N LYS A 98 -11.58 4.22 -22.70
CA LYS A 98 -10.65 3.15 -23.02
C LYS A 98 -9.69 3.48 -24.17
N GLU A 99 -10.21 4.05 -25.25
CA GLU A 99 -9.41 4.44 -26.41
C GLU A 99 -8.50 5.62 -26.08
N MET A 100 -8.98 6.55 -25.26
CA MET A 100 -8.16 7.66 -24.76
C MET A 100 -6.99 7.15 -23.92
N VAL A 101 -7.23 6.19 -23.02
CA VAL A 101 -6.18 5.56 -22.22
C VAL A 101 -5.17 4.81 -23.10
N GLU A 102 -5.60 4.03 -24.09
CA GLU A 102 -4.64 3.32 -24.97
C GLU A 102 -3.79 4.28 -25.83
N ARG A 103 -4.39 5.36 -26.32
CA ARG A 103 -3.65 6.44 -27.00
C ARG A 103 -2.62 7.05 -26.04
N LYS A 104 -3.06 7.38 -24.82
CA LYS A 104 -2.20 7.98 -23.81
C LYS A 104 -1.07 7.05 -23.36
N LYS A 105 -1.32 5.75 -23.23
CA LYS A 105 -0.29 4.73 -22.99
C LYS A 105 0.78 4.74 -24.06
N THR A 106 0.36 4.84 -25.33
CA THR A 106 1.31 4.89 -26.46
C THR A 106 2.17 6.14 -26.41
N GLU A 107 1.56 7.30 -26.12
CA GLU A 107 2.26 8.57 -25.94
C GLU A 107 3.26 8.52 -24.77
N LEU A 108 2.82 8.02 -23.62
CA LEU A 108 3.63 7.93 -22.40
C LEU A 108 4.75 6.89 -22.52
N ALA A 109 4.51 5.73 -23.16
CA ALA A 109 5.55 4.73 -23.40
C ALA A 109 6.68 5.28 -24.28
N ASN A 110 6.35 6.13 -25.26
CA ASN A 110 7.36 6.81 -26.09
C ASN A 110 8.09 7.92 -25.32
N SER A 111 7.39 8.62 -24.42
CA SER A 111 7.95 9.74 -23.66
C SER A 111 8.81 9.29 -22.47
N TYR A 112 8.52 8.12 -21.90
CA TYR A 112 9.15 7.57 -20.72
C TYR A 112 9.54 6.08 -20.94
N PRO A 113 10.51 5.81 -21.82
CA PRO A 113 10.89 4.44 -22.19
C PRO A 113 11.50 3.63 -21.02
N GLU A 114 11.92 4.30 -19.95
CA GLU A 114 12.43 3.67 -18.73
C GLU A 114 11.34 3.12 -17.81
N LYS A 115 10.08 3.54 -18.00
CA LYS A 115 8.96 3.10 -17.17
C LYS A 115 8.46 1.74 -17.60
N SER A 116 8.06 0.94 -16.63
CA SER A 116 7.40 -0.34 -16.90
C SER A 116 6.04 -0.14 -17.57
N THR A 117 5.57 -1.18 -18.27
CA THR A 117 4.27 -1.17 -18.94
C THR A 117 3.12 -0.91 -17.97
N ASN A 118 3.23 -1.41 -16.73
CA ASN A 118 2.24 -1.17 -15.67
C ASN A 118 2.25 0.27 -15.18
N GLU A 119 3.43 0.87 -14.97
CA GLU A 119 3.53 2.26 -14.57
C GLU A 119 2.96 3.20 -15.63
N VAL A 120 3.28 2.95 -16.90
CA VAL A 120 2.70 3.68 -18.04
C VAL A 120 1.17 3.51 -18.08
N HIS A 121 0.67 2.30 -17.82
CA HIS A 121 -0.76 2.05 -17.80
C HIS A 121 -1.47 2.83 -16.69
N ILE A 122 -0.93 2.81 -15.47
CA ILE A 122 -1.47 3.55 -14.32
C ILE A 122 -1.46 5.05 -14.60
N MET A 123 -0.35 5.60 -15.11
CA MET A 123 -0.25 7.02 -15.45
C MET A 123 -1.25 7.42 -16.54
N ALA A 124 -1.44 6.58 -17.55
CA ALA A 124 -2.42 6.84 -18.60
C ALA A 124 -3.86 6.87 -18.07
N ILE A 125 -4.22 5.93 -17.18
CA ILE A 125 -5.52 5.95 -16.50
C ILE A 125 -5.65 7.23 -15.68
N ASP A 126 -4.63 7.57 -14.90
CA ASP A 126 -4.66 8.71 -13.99
C ASP A 126 -4.85 10.05 -14.74
N GLU A 127 -4.10 10.27 -15.81
CA GLU A 127 -4.20 11.48 -16.62
C GLU A 127 -5.56 11.58 -17.32
N VAL A 128 -6.02 10.49 -17.97
CA VAL A 128 -7.28 10.50 -18.71
C VAL A 128 -8.48 10.66 -17.76
N LEU A 129 -8.50 9.94 -16.64
CA LEU A 129 -9.58 10.08 -15.66
C LEU A 129 -9.59 11.46 -15.01
N SER A 130 -8.44 12.06 -14.76
CA SER A 130 -8.35 13.44 -14.26
C SER A 130 -8.99 14.45 -15.23
N GLU A 131 -8.72 14.29 -16.53
CA GLU A 131 -9.32 15.13 -17.58
C GLU A 131 -10.84 14.89 -17.70
N GLU A 132 -11.27 13.63 -17.72
CA GLU A 132 -12.68 13.28 -17.87
C GLU A 132 -13.53 13.67 -16.67
N LEU A 133 -13.01 13.54 -15.45
CA LEU A 133 -13.72 13.91 -14.22
C LEU A 133 -13.75 15.43 -13.99
N SER A 134 -12.78 16.19 -14.53
CA SER A 134 -12.73 17.65 -14.36
C SER A 134 -13.59 18.40 -15.39
N SER A 135 -13.54 17.98 -16.65
CA SER A 135 -14.17 18.68 -17.77
C SER A 135 -14.79 17.80 -18.86
N GLY A 136 -14.68 16.47 -18.78
CA GLY A 136 -15.18 15.57 -19.82
C GLY A 136 -16.67 15.20 -19.70
N LEU A 137 -17.14 14.37 -20.65
CA LEU A 137 -18.51 13.85 -20.68
C LEU A 137 -18.80 12.97 -19.45
N GLY A 138 -17.76 12.36 -18.87
CA GLY A 138 -17.82 11.58 -17.64
C GLY A 138 -18.02 12.41 -16.36
N LYS A 139 -17.84 13.74 -16.39
CA LYS A 139 -17.80 14.60 -15.19
C LYS A 139 -18.91 14.36 -14.18
N LYS A 140 -20.14 14.10 -14.66
CA LYS A 140 -21.29 13.81 -13.81
C LYS A 140 -21.51 12.30 -13.66
N ARG A 141 -21.79 11.61 -14.77
CA ARG A 141 -22.25 10.21 -14.72
C ARG A 141 -21.16 9.22 -14.33
N LEU A 142 -19.93 9.38 -14.84
CA LEU A 142 -18.80 8.52 -14.42
C LEU A 142 -18.47 8.77 -12.95
N LYS A 143 -18.47 10.03 -12.51
CA LYS A 143 -18.27 10.40 -11.10
C LYS A 143 -19.31 9.73 -10.20
N GLU A 144 -20.59 9.79 -10.57
CA GLU A 144 -21.68 9.11 -9.84
C GLU A 144 -21.45 7.60 -9.76
N ILE A 145 -21.13 6.93 -10.88
CA ILE A 145 -20.84 5.48 -10.90
C ILE A 145 -19.67 5.11 -9.98
N LEU A 146 -18.58 5.88 -10.03
CA LEU A 146 -17.41 5.61 -9.19
C LEU A 146 -17.72 5.80 -7.70
N ILE A 147 -18.47 6.84 -7.34
CA ILE A 147 -18.87 7.11 -5.96
C ILE A 147 -19.86 6.04 -5.46
N ASP A 148 -20.87 5.69 -6.24
CA ASP A 148 -21.90 4.70 -5.87
C ASP A 148 -21.30 3.30 -5.66
N ASN A 149 -20.28 2.95 -6.44
CA ASN A 149 -19.58 1.67 -6.33
C ASN A 149 -18.39 1.70 -5.36
N TYR A 150 -18.05 2.87 -4.79
CA TYR A 150 -16.87 3.03 -3.97
C TYR A 150 -16.90 2.11 -2.74
N GLU A 151 -17.94 2.21 -1.92
CA GLU A 151 -18.04 1.48 -0.65
C GLU A 151 -18.06 -0.04 -0.83
N HIS A 152 -18.87 -0.54 -1.77
CA HIS A 152 -19.18 -1.96 -1.90
C HIS A 152 -18.24 -2.73 -2.82
N SER A 153 -17.65 -2.07 -3.83
CA SER A 153 -16.77 -2.73 -4.80
C SER A 153 -15.33 -2.29 -4.64
N ILE A 154 -15.06 -0.99 -4.80
CA ILE A 154 -13.69 -0.45 -4.87
C ILE A 154 -12.99 -0.58 -3.51
N LYS A 155 -13.57 0.01 -2.47
CA LYS A 155 -13.03 0.01 -1.10
C LYS A 155 -12.93 -1.40 -0.55
N ALA A 156 -14.02 -2.17 -0.61
CA ALA A 156 -14.07 -3.53 -0.09
C ALA A 156 -12.98 -4.42 -0.69
N GLY A 157 -12.79 -4.36 -2.01
CA GLY A 157 -11.75 -5.14 -2.68
C GLY A 157 -10.33 -4.66 -2.41
N THR A 158 -10.12 -3.33 -2.39
CA THR A 158 -8.83 -2.72 -2.03
C THR A 158 -8.38 -3.16 -0.64
N VAL A 159 -9.29 -3.09 0.35
CA VAL A 159 -9.05 -3.53 1.72
C VAL A 159 -8.79 -5.04 1.78
N ALA A 160 -9.57 -5.84 1.05
CA ALA A 160 -9.38 -7.29 1.00
C ALA A 160 -8.00 -7.66 0.42
N LYS A 161 -7.56 -7.00 -0.65
CA LYS A 161 -6.25 -7.23 -1.26
C LYS A 161 -5.11 -6.87 -0.32
N ALA A 162 -5.23 -5.77 0.41
CA ALA A 162 -4.24 -5.41 1.43
C ALA A 162 -4.11 -6.51 2.50
N LYS A 163 -5.23 -7.04 3.01
CA LYS A 163 -5.23 -8.14 4.00
C LYS A 163 -4.56 -9.40 3.45
N GLU A 164 -4.90 -9.78 2.22
CA GLU A 164 -4.33 -10.94 1.54
C GLU A 164 -2.80 -10.83 1.47
N VAL A 165 -2.28 -9.69 1.02
CA VAL A 165 -0.83 -9.49 0.85
C VAL A 165 -0.07 -9.39 2.16
N ILE A 166 -0.67 -8.78 3.21
CA ILE A 166 -0.08 -8.80 4.55
C ILE A 166 0.11 -10.24 5.03
N LEU A 167 -0.96 -11.04 4.95
CA LEU A 167 -0.94 -12.44 5.40
C LEU A 167 0.02 -13.30 4.56
N ALA A 168 0.07 -13.08 3.24
CA ALA A 168 0.98 -13.79 2.35
C ALA A 168 2.47 -13.52 2.63
N ASN A 169 2.79 -12.42 3.34
CA ASN A 169 4.15 -12.03 3.73
C ASN A 169 4.43 -12.27 5.23
N ASP A 170 3.70 -13.19 5.87
CA ASP A 170 3.75 -13.50 7.31
C ASP A 170 3.47 -12.31 8.23
N GLY A 171 2.87 -11.25 7.70
CA GLY A 171 2.41 -10.10 8.47
C GLY A 171 1.20 -10.46 9.33
N LYS A 172 1.05 -9.77 10.45
CA LYS A 172 -0.07 -9.91 11.38
C LYS A 172 -1.09 -8.81 11.13
N LEU A 173 -2.37 -9.18 11.12
CA LEU A 173 -3.48 -8.23 10.98
C LEU A 173 -3.83 -7.52 12.28
N GLU A 174 -3.37 -8.03 13.42
CA GLU A 174 -3.64 -7.46 14.74
C GLU A 174 -3.07 -6.03 14.83
N LYS A 175 -3.96 -5.05 15.02
CA LYS A 175 -3.62 -3.60 14.97
C LYS A 175 -3.07 -3.14 13.61
N ALA A 176 -3.19 -3.96 12.56
CA ALA A 176 -2.88 -3.54 11.20
C ALA A 176 -3.98 -2.59 10.71
N GLN A 177 -3.57 -1.61 9.93
CA GLN A 177 -4.43 -0.52 9.47
C GLN A 177 -4.19 -0.27 8.00
N ILE A 178 -5.25 0.10 7.30
CA ILE A 178 -5.15 0.73 5.99
C ILE A 178 -5.69 2.15 6.12
N ARG A 179 -4.93 3.12 5.64
CA ARG A 179 -5.37 4.50 5.52
C ARG A 179 -5.54 4.81 4.04
N LEU A 180 -6.78 5.00 3.63
CA LEU A 180 -7.16 5.27 2.27
C LEU A 180 -7.07 6.77 2.01
N PHE A 181 -6.40 7.14 0.93
CA PHE A 181 -6.40 8.48 0.31
C PHE A 181 -5.90 9.64 1.14
N LYS A 182 -5.14 9.36 2.20
CA LYS A 182 -4.31 10.39 2.80
C LYS A 182 -3.32 10.89 1.74
N ASP A 183 -3.30 12.19 1.46
CA ASP A 183 -2.42 12.78 0.45
C ASP A 183 -2.53 12.05 -0.91
N ASN A 184 -3.75 11.64 -1.30
CA ASN A 184 -4.06 10.87 -2.51
C ASN A 184 -3.33 9.52 -2.61
N ARG A 185 -2.94 8.92 -1.47
CA ARG A 185 -2.20 7.66 -1.40
C ARG A 185 -2.87 6.67 -0.46
N ILE A 186 -2.64 5.39 -0.73
CA ILE A 186 -3.03 4.31 0.16
C ILE A 186 -1.83 3.93 1.02
N TYR A 187 -2.00 3.99 2.34
CA TYR A 187 -1.00 3.55 3.31
C TYR A 187 -1.46 2.27 3.97
N VAL A 188 -0.54 1.33 4.13
CA VAL A 188 -0.79 0.09 4.86
C VAL A 188 0.20 -0.01 5.99
N ARG A 189 -0.30 -0.21 7.22
CA ARG A 189 0.49 -0.46 8.41
C ARG A 189 0.26 -1.90 8.85
N ALA A 190 1.32 -2.70 8.92
CA ALA A 190 1.27 -4.07 9.41
C ALA A 190 2.45 -4.34 10.35
N ALA A 191 2.41 -5.46 11.07
CA ALA A 191 3.49 -5.90 11.93
C ALA A 191 3.93 -7.33 11.63
N ASN A 192 5.18 -7.62 11.93
CA ASN A 192 5.69 -8.99 12.03
C ASN A 192 6.10 -9.27 13.48
N GLU A 193 6.00 -10.54 13.88
CA GLU A 193 6.31 -10.97 15.24
C GLU A 193 7.81 -11.29 15.35
N PHE A 194 8.47 -10.65 16.31
CA PHE A 194 9.84 -10.90 16.68
C PHE A 194 9.85 -11.79 17.92
N GLU A 195 10.66 -12.86 17.89
CA GLU A 195 10.93 -13.69 19.07
C GLU A 195 12.43 -13.62 19.41
N GLY A 196 12.78 -13.10 20.59
CA GLY A 196 14.18 -13.08 21.05
C GLY A 196 14.70 -14.47 21.43
N GLN A 197 16.02 -14.72 21.31
CA GLN A 197 16.65 -15.94 21.83
C GLN A 197 17.61 -15.65 23.00
N GLY A 198 17.50 -16.43 24.07
CA GLY A 198 18.46 -16.47 25.18
C GLY A 198 17.81 -16.78 26.54
N LYS A 199 18.46 -17.59 27.40
CA LYS A 199 17.99 -17.88 28.78
C LYS A 199 18.00 -16.66 29.72
N LEU A 200 18.70 -15.59 29.34
CA LEU A 200 18.82 -14.36 30.13
C LEU A 200 17.67 -13.37 29.87
N PHE A 201 16.99 -13.53 28.73
CA PHE A 201 15.84 -12.73 28.30
C PHE A 201 14.76 -13.73 27.87
N ASP A 202 13.97 -14.19 28.84
CA ASP A 202 12.86 -15.14 28.61
C ASP A 202 12.13 -14.74 27.32
N GLY A 203 12.08 -15.68 26.35
CA GLY A 203 11.76 -15.46 24.94
C GLY A 203 10.68 -14.41 24.69
N PHE A 204 11.09 -13.15 24.63
CA PHE A 204 10.16 -12.03 24.52
C PHE A 204 9.64 -11.98 23.09
N LYS A 205 8.31 -11.91 22.97
CA LYS A 205 7.62 -11.73 21.71
C LYS A 205 7.19 -10.29 21.58
N GLU A 206 7.65 -9.61 20.52
CA GLU A 206 7.27 -8.22 20.23
C GLU A 206 6.71 -8.11 18.82
N LYS A 207 5.72 -7.25 18.62
CA LYS A 207 5.21 -6.91 17.28
C LYS A 207 5.92 -5.66 16.78
N LEU A 208 6.62 -5.80 15.66
CA LEU A 208 7.34 -4.69 15.04
C LEU A 208 6.51 -4.15 13.87
N PHE A 209 5.93 -2.97 14.08
CA PHE A 209 5.08 -2.30 13.10
C PHE A 209 5.90 -1.50 12.10
N GLN A 210 5.47 -1.54 10.84
CA GLN A 210 5.95 -0.67 9.77
C GLN A 210 4.77 -0.17 8.93
N THR A 211 5.01 0.90 8.17
CA THR A 211 4.01 1.49 7.28
C THR A 211 4.60 1.61 5.88
N GLY A 212 3.89 1.06 4.90
CA GLY A 212 4.15 1.21 3.47
C GLY A 212 3.22 2.23 2.84
N ALA A 213 3.69 2.87 1.77
CA ALA A 213 2.93 3.86 1.02
C ALA A 213 2.86 3.45 -0.46
N GLY A 214 1.64 3.45 -1.00
CA GLY A 214 1.39 3.27 -2.43
C GLY A 214 1.76 4.52 -3.24
N PRO A 215 1.74 4.41 -4.58
CA PRO A 215 1.86 5.57 -5.44
C PRO A 215 0.66 6.51 -5.25
N GLU A 216 0.84 7.73 -5.71
CA GLU A 216 -0.20 8.75 -5.71
C GLU A 216 -1.25 8.47 -6.78
N ILE A 217 -2.50 8.78 -6.47
CA ILE A 217 -3.66 8.60 -7.33
C ILE A 217 -4.22 9.99 -7.63
N GLY A 218 -3.80 10.58 -8.74
CA GLY A 218 -4.08 11.98 -9.09
C GLY A 218 -5.57 12.27 -9.29
N PHE A 219 -6.30 11.35 -9.94
CA PHE A 219 -7.70 11.60 -10.29
C PHE A 219 -8.65 11.68 -9.08
N LEU A 220 -8.24 11.20 -7.90
CA LEU A 220 -9.03 11.29 -6.67
C LEU A 220 -9.40 12.73 -6.29
N SER A 221 -8.55 13.69 -6.66
CA SER A 221 -8.77 15.11 -6.37
C SER A 221 -10.04 15.67 -7.02
N TYR A 222 -10.64 14.93 -7.98
CA TYR A 222 -11.86 15.31 -8.70
C TYR A 222 -13.10 14.56 -8.19
N LEU A 223 -12.96 13.64 -7.23
CA LEU A 223 -14.04 12.82 -6.67
C LEU A 223 -14.50 13.33 -5.30
N ASP A 224 -15.27 14.41 -5.30
CA ASP A 224 -15.97 14.92 -4.09
C ASP A 224 -16.99 13.88 -3.60
N GLY A 225 -16.62 13.09 -2.59
CA GLY A 225 -17.43 11.98 -2.08
C GLY A 225 -16.58 10.83 -1.54
N ILE A 226 -15.32 10.76 -1.95
CA ILE A 226 -14.33 9.83 -1.41
C ILE A 226 -13.43 10.59 -0.44
N ASN A 227 -13.44 10.21 0.84
CA ASN A 227 -12.71 10.90 1.91
C ASN A 227 -11.53 10.06 2.41
N ASP A 228 -10.55 10.72 3.07
CA ASP A 228 -9.51 10.03 3.85
C ASP A 228 -10.18 9.23 4.98
N GLU A 229 -9.89 7.93 5.04
CA GLU A 229 -10.43 7.02 6.02
C GLU A 229 -9.33 6.09 6.53
N THR A 230 -9.31 5.83 7.84
CA THR A 230 -8.46 4.78 8.43
C THR A 230 -9.32 3.61 8.87
N ILE A 231 -9.02 2.43 8.34
CA ILE A 231 -9.75 1.19 8.57
C ILE A 231 -8.85 0.20 9.30
N GLN A 232 -9.34 -0.39 10.39
CA GLN A 232 -8.66 -1.49 11.08
C GLN A 232 -8.83 -2.78 10.25
N LEU A 233 -7.73 -3.50 10.07
CA LEU A 233 -7.73 -4.72 9.26
C LEU A 233 -8.05 -5.98 10.07
N SER A 234 -7.88 -5.94 11.40
CA SER A 234 -8.35 -6.96 12.34
C SER A 234 -9.76 -6.68 12.87
N ASN A 235 -10.55 -7.73 13.04
CA ASN A 235 -11.84 -7.69 13.73
C ASN A 235 -11.72 -7.86 15.26
N GLU A 236 -10.51 -7.93 15.81
CA GLU A 236 -10.32 -8.07 17.26
C GLU A 236 -10.67 -6.76 17.96
N VAL A 237 -11.75 -6.80 18.74
CA VAL A 237 -12.05 -5.81 19.77
C VAL A 237 -10.89 -5.85 20.76
N ASP A 238 -10.23 -4.71 20.95
CA ASP A 238 -9.18 -4.51 21.93
C ASP A 238 -9.77 -4.78 23.33
N ASN A 239 -9.66 -6.03 23.81
CA ASN A 239 -9.86 -6.32 25.22
C ASN A 239 -8.66 -5.73 25.96
N GLY A 240 -8.75 -4.43 26.21
CA GLY A 240 -7.71 -3.60 26.77
C GLY A 240 -7.04 -4.28 27.95
N VAL A 241 -5.74 -4.56 27.79
CA VAL A 241 -4.87 -4.75 28.94
C VAL A 241 -4.74 -3.38 29.58
N ILE A 242 -5.55 -3.16 30.61
CA ILE A 242 -5.40 -2.09 31.58
C ILE A 242 -3.99 -2.26 32.17
N TRP A 243 -3.04 -1.43 31.74
CA TRP A 243 -1.84 -1.21 32.55
C TRP A 243 -2.29 -0.39 33.75
N GLY A 244 -2.32 -1.07 34.90
CA GLY A 244 -2.54 -0.46 36.20
C GLY A 244 -1.53 0.65 36.49
N GLN A 245 -1.96 1.54 37.37
CA GLN A 245 -1.28 2.72 37.93
C GLN A 245 0.20 2.51 38.26
#